data_AF-A0A3A0G8M2-F1
#
_entry.id   AF-A0A3A0G8M2-F1
#
_cell.length_a   1.000
_cell.length_b   1.000
_cell.length_c   1.000
_cell.angle_alpha   90.00
_cell.angle_beta   90.00
_cell.angle_gamma   90.00
#
_symmetry.space_group_name_H-M   'P 1'
#
loop_
_entity.id
_entity.type
_entity.pdbx_description
1 polymer ?
#
loop_
_entity_poly.entity_id
_entity_poly.type
_entity_poly.pdbx_seq_one_letter_code
_entity_poly.pdbx_strand_id
1 'polypeptide(L)'
;MDSVTPPDAYAHFFEVKLDVFDGPIDLLLHLVKQNELPIEKVSLAKVASQYLECLEKMRYFDLDVAGEYLVIAATLVSIKSSILLNQPVELVEDEEGNLVDPHEELLNRLREA
;
A
#
# COMPACT_ATOMS: atom_id res chain seq x y z
N MET A 1 -1.30 -5.32 48.22
CA MET A 1 -0.25 -5.62 47.23
C MET A 1 -0.87 -6.56 46.23
N ASP A 2 -0.60 -6.28 44.96
CA ASP A 2 -1.02 -7.04 43.77
C ASP A 2 -2.52 -6.92 43.44
N SER A 3 -2.95 -6.37 42.31
CA SER A 3 -2.36 -6.37 40.98
C SER A 3 -2.54 -5.01 40.28
N VAL A 4 -1.46 -4.29 40.03
CA VAL A 4 -1.44 -3.30 38.94
C VAL A 4 -1.32 -4.12 37.66
N THR A 5 -2.45 -4.36 37.00
CA THR A 5 -2.45 -4.86 35.64
C THR A 5 -1.82 -3.78 34.74
N PRO A 6 -0.76 -4.08 33.98
CA PRO A 6 -0.15 -3.09 33.11
C PRO A 6 -1.13 -2.67 31.99
N PRO A 7 -1.13 -1.39 31.57
CA PRO A 7 -2.00 -0.84 30.53
C PRO A 7 -1.52 -1.21 29.11
N ASP A 8 -1.06 -2.44 28.90
CA ASP A 8 -0.43 -2.90 27.64
C ASP A 8 -1.39 -3.66 26.70
N ALA A 9 -2.71 -3.49 26.85
CA ALA A 9 -3.69 -4.27 26.09
C ALA A 9 -4.16 -3.63 24.76
N TYR A 10 -3.39 -2.71 24.17
CA TYR A 10 -3.70 -2.18 22.82
C TYR A 10 -2.45 -2.01 21.93
N ALA A 11 -1.42 -2.82 22.14
CA ALA A 11 -0.45 -3.03 21.08
C ALA A 11 -1.13 -3.94 20.04
N HIS A 12 -1.87 -3.33 19.11
CA HIS A 12 -2.36 -3.98 17.90
C HIS A 12 -1.15 -4.32 17.01
N PHE A 13 -0.36 -5.30 17.46
CA PHE A 13 0.63 -6.00 16.65
C PHE A 13 -0.15 -6.92 15.73
N PHE A 14 -0.65 -6.35 14.64
CA PHE A 14 -1.07 -7.16 13.51
C PHE A 14 0.19 -7.65 12.79
N GLU A 15 0.51 -8.93 12.99
CA GLU A 15 1.29 -9.68 12.01
C GLU A 15 0.48 -9.67 10.70
N VAL A 16 0.81 -8.74 9.81
CA VAL A 16 0.23 -8.72 8.47
C VAL A 16 0.88 -9.87 7.71
N LYS A 17 0.15 -10.98 7.53
CA LYS A 17 0.54 -12.09 6.64
C LYS A 17 -0.08 -11.87 5.27
N LEU A 18 0.70 -12.01 4.21
CA LEU A 18 0.22 -11.90 2.83
C LEU A 18 -0.78 -13.00 2.47
N ASP A 19 -0.70 -14.17 3.12
CA ASP A 19 -1.58 -15.33 2.89
C ASP A 19 -3.08 -15.08 3.13
N VAL A 20 -3.43 -13.92 3.70
CA VAL A 20 -4.82 -13.54 4.00
C VAL A 20 -5.40 -12.59 2.95
N PHE A 21 -4.58 -12.05 2.04
CA PHE A 21 -5.00 -11.10 1.02
C PHE A 21 -4.96 -11.76 -0.36
N ASP A 22 -6.05 -11.62 -1.12
CA ASP A 22 -6.18 -12.19 -2.47
C ASP A 22 -5.41 -11.40 -3.56
N GLY A 23 -4.48 -10.52 -3.15
CA GLY A 23 -3.64 -9.76 -4.06
C GLY A 23 -3.22 -8.39 -3.52
N PRO A 24 -2.40 -7.65 -4.29
CA PRO A 24 -1.87 -6.36 -3.87
C PRO A 24 -2.95 -5.26 -3.78
N ILE A 25 -4.02 -5.37 -4.56
CA ILE A 25 -5.15 -4.42 -4.53
C ILE A 25 -5.97 -4.59 -3.25
N ASP A 26 -6.23 -5.82 -2.82
CA ASP A 26 -6.97 -6.08 -1.58
C ASP A 26 -6.18 -5.58 -0.34
N LEU A 27 -4.86 -5.79 -0.33
CA LEU A 27 -3.99 -5.20 0.67
C LEU A 27 -4.07 -3.66 0.68
N LEU A 28 -4.06 -3.02 -0.49
CA LEU A 28 -4.23 -1.56 -0.59
C LEU A 28 -5.59 -1.11 -0.07
N LEU A 29 -6.68 -1.78 -0.43
CA LEU A 29 -8.02 -1.48 0.07
C LEU A 29 -8.09 -1.61 1.59
N HIS A 30 -7.48 -2.64 2.15
CA HIS A 30 -7.36 -2.83 3.59
C HIS A 30 -6.64 -1.64 4.24
N LEU A 31 -5.50 -1.22 3.70
CA LEU A 31 -4.73 -0.08 4.20
C LEU A 31 -5.50 1.24 4.07
N VAL A 32 -6.22 1.45 2.97
CA VAL A 32 -7.07 2.63 2.79
C VAL A 32 -8.18 2.65 3.83
N LYS A 33 -8.88 1.53 4.04
CA LYS A 33 -9.95 1.40 5.05
C LYS A 33 -9.44 1.68 6.48
N GLN A 34 -8.23 1.25 6.82
CA GLN A 34 -7.62 1.56 8.12
C GLN A 34 -7.36 3.05 8.33
N ASN A 35 -7.20 3.84 7.26
CA ASN A 35 -6.95 5.27 7.38
C ASN A 35 -8.23 6.09 7.65
N GLU A 36 -9.41 5.45 7.75
CA GLU A 36 -10.73 6.07 8.07
C GLU A 36 -11.08 7.30 7.20
N LEU A 37 -10.47 7.41 6.02
CA LEU A 37 -10.63 8.52 5.09
C LEU A 37 -11.27 8.03 3.80
N PRO A 38 -12.09 8.86 3.13
CA PRO A 38 -12.51 8.62 1.75
C PRO A 38 -11.28 8.40 0.87
N ILE A 39 -11.37 7.51 -0.13
CA ILE A 39 -10.22 7.15 -0.98
C ILE A 39 -9.63 8.38 -1.70
N GLU A 40 -10.48 9.36 -2.01
CA GLU A 40 -10.13 10.64 -2.63
C GLU A 40 -9.38 11.59 -1.68
N LYS A 41 -9.44 11.33 -0.38
CA LYS A 41 -8.75 12.11 0.68
C LYS A 41 -7.59 11.33 1.29
N VAL A 42 -7.39 10.07 0.91
CA VAL A 42 -6.28 9.28 1.40
C VAL A 42 -5.00 9.83 0.77
N SER A 43 -3.97 10.05 1.59
CA SER A 43 -2.66 10.39 1.06
C SER A 43 -2.07 9.12 0.44
N LEU A 44 -2.02 9.08 -0.90
CA LEU A 44 -1.44 7.94 -1.63
C LEU A 44 0.02 7.70 -1.23
N ALA A 45 0.77 8.76 -0.90
CA ALA A 45 2.11 8.66 -0.34
C ALA A 45 2.16 7.95 1.04
N LYS A 46 1.13 8.16 1.88
CA LYS A 46 1.00 7.49 3.18
C LYS A 46 0.63 6.01 3.00
N VAL A 47 -0.28 5.70 2.07
CA VAL A 47 -0.66 4.32 1.74
C VAL A 47 0.52 3.58 1.11
N ALA A 48 1.23 4.21 0.18
CA ALA A 48 2.49 3.72 -0.40
C ALA A 48 3.51 3.34 0.68
N SER A 49 3.70 4.21 1.67
CA SER A 49 4.65 3.97 2.75
C SER A 49 4.24 2.79 3.62
N GLN A 50 2.95 2.67 3.97
CA GLN A 50 2.41 1.54 4.75
C GLN A 50 2.51 0.22 3.99
N TYR A 51 2.25 0.24 2.68
CA TYR A 51 2.35 -0.92 1.80
C TYR A 51 3.79 -1.43 1.74
N LEU A 52 4.76 -0.54 1.51
CA LEU A 52 6.19 -0.89 1.48
C LEU A 52 6.67 -1.40 2.85
N GLU A 53 6.20 -0.80 3.95
CA GLU A 53 6.52 -1.26 5.30
C GLU A 53 5.95 -2.67 5.58
N CYS A 54 4.75 -2.97 5.10
CA CYS A 54 4.21 -4.33 5.15
C CYS A 54 5.10 -5.31 4.39
N LEU A 55 5.45 -5.00 3.15
CA LEU A 55 6.35 -5.84 2.35
C LEU A 55 7.72 -6.04 3.00
N GLU A 56 8.30 -5.02 3.63
CA GLU A 56 9.57 -5.14 4.34
C GLU A 56 9.47 -6.03 5.58
N LYS A 57 8.39 -5.89 6.37
CA LYS A 57 8.12 -6.76 7.52
C LYS A 57 7.93 -8.21 7.09
N MET A 58 7.31 -8.45 5.93
CA MET A 58 7.08 -9.79 5.38
C MET A 58 8.33 -10.40 4.74
N ARG A 59 9.24 -9.59 4.17
CA ARG A 59 10.53 -10.04 3.62
C ARG A 59 11.40 -10.78 4.65
N TYR A 60 11.13 -10.59 5.94
CA TYR A 60 11.77 -11.32 7.04
C TYR A 60 11.12 -12.69 7.33
N PHE A 61 9.92 -12.96 6.83
CA PHE A 61 9.13 -14.15 7.15
C PHE A 61 8.88 -15.09 5.97
N ASP A 62 8.75 -14.60 4.73
CA ASP A 62 8.73 -15.45 3.52
C ASP A 62 9.05 -14.65 2.24
N LEU A 63 9.80 -15.26 1.33
CA LEU A 63 10.38 -14.62 0.13
C LEU A 63 9.60 -14.86 -1.17
N ASP A 64 8.49 -15.60 -1.12
CA ASP A 64 7.59 -15.81 -2.26
C ASP A 64 6.66 -14.60 -2.51
N VAL A 65 7.26 -13.40 -2.56
CA VAL A 65 6.55 -12.18 -2.94
C VAL A 65 6.19 -12.31 -4.42
N ALA A 66 4.91 -12.58 -4.72
CA ALA A 66 4.42 -12.66 -6.08
C ALA A 66 4.74 -11.35 -6.84
N GLY A 67 5.19 -11.47 -8.09
CA GLY A 67 5.68 -10.35 -8.90
C GLY A 67 4.70 -9.17 -9.01
N GLU A 68 3.40 -9.45 -8.91
CA GLU A 68 2.33 -8.45 -8.89
C GLU A 68 2.46 -7.46 -7.72
N TYR A 69 2.91 -7.90 -6.54
CA TYR A 69 3.17 -7.02 -5.40
C TYR A 69 4.35 -6.08 -5.67
N LEU A 70 5.40 -6.57 -6.35
CA LEU A 70 6.56 -5.75 -6.69
C LEU A 70 6.23 -4.70 -7.74
N VAL A 71 5.35 -5.03 -8.70
CA VAL A 71 4.83 -4.05 -9.68
C VAL A 71 4.11 -2.92 -8.96
N ILE A 72 3.18 -3.25 -8.05
CA ILE A 72 2.46 -2.23 -7.27
C ILE A 72 3.41 -1.44 -6.36
N ALA A 73 4.39 -2.09 -5.73
CA ALA A 73 5.41 -1.43 -4.93
C ALA A 73 6.21 -0.40 -5.76
N ALA A 74 6.65 -0.77 -6.96
CA ALA A 74 7.39 0.11 -7.86
C ALA A 74 6.55 1.33 -8.27
N THR A 75 5.27 1.10 -8.61
CA THR A 75 4.31 2.18 -8.88
C THR A 75 4.24 3.13 -7.70
N LEU A 76 3.95 2.62 -6.49
CA LEU A 76 3.83 3.41 -5.26
C LEU A 76 5.09 4.20 -4.90
N VAL A 77 6.29 3.65 -5.16
CA VAL A 77 7.56 4.35 -5.00
C VAL A 77 7.68 5.51 -5.99
N SER A 78 7.32 5.30 -7.26
CA SER A 78 7.27 6.36 -8.28
C SER A 78 6.36 7.50 -7.83
N ILE A 79 5.14 7.16 -7.39
CA ILE A 79 4.16 8.13 -6.86
C ILE A 79 4.75 8.96 -5.73
N LYS A 80 5.33 8.29 -4.75
CA LYS A 80 5.91 8.95 -3.58
C LYS A 80 7.07 9.86 -3.99
N SER A 81 7.92 9.44 -4.92
CA SER A 81 9.03 10.24 -5.42
C SER A 81 8.54 11.51 -6.13
N SER A 82 7.58 11.39 -7.05
CA SER A 82 7.01 12.54 -7.77
C SER A 82 6.36 13.55 -6.84
N ILE A 83 5.60 13.10 -5.83
CA ILE A 83 4.98 13.98 -4.83
C ILE A 83 6.06 14.70 -4.00
N LEU A 84 7.09 13.99 -3.54
CA LEU A 84 8.14 14.58 -2.70
C LEU A 84 9.04 15.55 -3.47
N LEU A 85 9.29 15.28 -4.75
CA LEU A 85 10.14 16.10 -5.60
C LEU A 85 9.36 17.22 -6.33
N ASN A 86 8.03 17.31 -6.14
CA ASN A 86 7.12 18.15 -6.94
C ASN A 86 7.36 17.98 -8.45
N GLN A 87 7.71 16.78 -8.86
CA GLN A 87 7.97 16.45 -10.26
C GLN A 87 6.66 16.02 -10.92
N PRO A 88 6.47 16.36 -12.22
CA PRO A 88 5.35 15.81 -12.97
C PRO A 88 5.43 14.29 -12.95
N VAL A 89 4.27 13.65 -12.85
CA VAL A 89 4.16 12.20 -12.91
C VAL A 89 4.62 11.74 -14.29
N GLU A 90 5.51 10.74 -14.32
CA GLU A 90 5.96 10.15 -15.56
C GLU A 90 4.83 9.26 -16.13
N LEU A 91 4.39 9.57 -17.34
CA LEU A 91 3.38 8.77 -18.03
C LEU A 91 4.01 7.47 -18.51
N VAL A 92 3.29 6.37 -18.37
CA VAL A 92 3.72 5.04 -18.82
C VAL A 92 2.83 4.57 -19.97
N GLU A 93 3.38 3.76 -20.87
CA GLU A 93 2.58 3.13 -21.92
C GLU A 93 1.79 1.94 -21.33
N ASP A 94 0.48 1.89 -21.61
CA ASP A 94 -0.38 0.74 -21.31
C ASP A 94 -0.20 -0.39 -22.36
N GLU A 95 -0.98 -1.47 -22.22
CA GLU A 95 -0.95 -2.62 -23.13
C GLU A 95 -1.37 -2.26 -24.57
N GLU A 96 -2.13 -1.17 -24.73
CA GLU A 96 -2.57 -0.61 -26.00
C GLU A 96 -1.63 0.47 -26.56
N GLY A 97 -0.55 0.81 -25.84
CA GLY A 97 0.42 1.84 -26.23
C GLY A 97 -0.03 3.27 -25.95
N ASN A 98 -1.05 3.49 -25.13
CA ASN A 98 -1.45 4.84 -24.71
C ASN A 98 -0.62 5.29 -23.51
N LEU A 99 -0.27 6.58 -23.50
CA LEU A 99 0.37 7.20 -22.34
C LEU A 99 -0.68 7.44 -21.24
N VAL A 100 -0.57 6.70 -20.15
CA VAL A 100 -1.46 6.79 -18.99
C VAL A 100 -0.70 7.26 -17.76
N ASP A 101 -1.42 7.97 -16.89
CA ASP A 101 -0.91 8.32 -15.57
C ASP A 101 -1.03 7.09 -14.66
N PRO A 102 0.08 6.48 -14.20
CA PRO A 102 0.03 5.28 -13.37
C PRO A 102 -0.65 5.52 -12.02
N HIS A 103 -0.77 6.77 -11.57
CA HIS A 103 -1.48 7.13 -10.34
C HIS A 103 -2.99 7.05 -10.53
N GLU A 104 -3.49 7.65 -11.63
CA GLU A 104 -4.92 7.61 -11.96
C GLU A 104 -5.37 6.19 -12.26
N GLU A 105 -4.54 5.40 -12.95
CA GLU A 105 -4.80 3.99 -13.21
C GLU A 105 -4.95 3.19 -11.89
N LEU A 106 -4.03 3.39 -10.94
CA LEU A 106 -4.11 2.75 -9.63
C LEU A 106 -5.35 3.19 -8.85
N LEU A 107 -5.70 4.49 -8.89
CA LEU A 107 -6.90 5.02 -8.25
C LEU A 107 -8.18 4.44 -8.86
N ASN A 108 -8.22 4.28 -10.18
CA ASN A 108 -9.36 3.68 -10.88
C ASN A 108 -9.53 2.21 -10.48
N ARG A 109 -8.45 1.43 -10.45
CA ARG A 109 -8.48 0.04 -9.95
C ARG A 109 -8.99 -0.06 -8.52
N LEU A 110 -8.61 0.89 -7.66
CA LEU A 110 -9.10 0.94 -6.28
C LEU A 110 -10.58 1.36 -6.15
N ARG A 111 -11.15 2.03 -7.16
CA ARG A 111 -12.57 2.41 -7.20
C ARG A 111 -13.46 1.29 -7.73
N GLU A 112 -12.94 0.47 -8.64
CA GLU A 112 -13.68 -0.61 -9.31
C GLU A 112 -13.69 -1.93 -8.52
N ALA A 113 -12.78 -2.08 -7.57
CA ALA A 113 -12.65 -3.24 -6.68
C ALA A 113 -13.64 -3.17 -5.49
#